data_AF-A0A1H1PHN8-F1
#
_entry.id   AF-A0A1H1PHN8-F1
#
_cell.length_a   1.000
_cell.length_b   1.000
_cell.length_c   1.000
_cell.angle_alpha   90.00
_cell.angle_beta   90.00
_cell.angle_gamma   90.00
#
_symmetry.space_group_name_H-M   'P 1'
#
loop_
_entity.id
_entity.type
_entity.pdbx_description
1 polymer ?
#
loop_
_entity_poly.entity_id
_entity_poly.type
_entity_poly.pdbx_seq_one_letter_code
_entity_poly.pdbx_strand_id
1 'polypeptide(L)'
;MKQLSVLLLFIVLLSCGNERVLYLPEIQNSQITEVTDVSHAYLFYDETKEDSIDLNRKNLIGTTNWLINVDKRLTLEQAIPKITFLQDKKRSAKMHKNETAKNYYTCSDTRIKNLGFLEFTDVFYQIIPISEYYESRERSEKMSAVLNVISLNNYSLEVLYDDRSTTKVYNKLDDVINDILSSKEKEDSFKLYILYHSKTSFQDYITVKFKIHSALSDVVAINNNEFIY
;
A
#
# COMPACT_ATOMS: atom_id res chain seq x y z
N MET A 1 18.63 29.92 -45.41
CA MET A 1 17.76 28.72 -45.27
C MET A 1 18.52 27.45 -44.89
N LYS A 2 19.64 27.09 -45.54
CA LYS A 2 20.45 25.90 -45.18
C LYS A 2 20.92 25.86 -43.71
N GLN A 3 21.24 27.01 -43.11
CA GLN A 3 21.68 27.07 -41.71
C GLN A 3 20.54 26.87 -40.69
N LEU A 4 19.31 27.28 -41.01
CA LEU A 4 18.13 27.01 -40.18
C LEU A 4 17.79 25.52 -40.17
N SER A 5 17.94 24.83 -41.30
CA SER A 5 17.69 23.38 -41.40
C SER A 5 18.68 22.56 -40.56
N VAL A 6 19.93 23.00 -40.45
CA VAL A 6 20.95 22.34 -39.59
C VAL A 6 20.65 22.55 -38.11
N LEU A 7 20.19 23.75 -37.72
CA LEU A 7 19.78 24.04 -36.35
C LEU A 7 18.55 23.23 -35.93
N LEU A 8 17.57 23.08 -36.83
CA LEU A 8 16.38 22.25 -36.59
C LEU A 8 16.76 20.77 -36.40
N LEU A 9 17.74 20.26 -37.16
CA LEU A 9 18.23 18.89 -37.04
C LEU A 9 18.94 18.65 -35.69
N PHE A 10 19.66 19.64 -35.16
CA PHE A 10 20.30 19.56 -33.84
C PHE A 10 19.29 19.54 -32.67
N ILE A 11 18.14 20.23 -32.79
CA ILE A 11 17.11 20.25 -31.74
C ILE A 11 16.42 18.89 -31.60
N VAL A 12 16.23 18.14 -32.70
CA VAL A 12 15.61 16.81 -32.66
C VAL A 12 16.53 15.77 -31.99
N LEU A 13 17.86 15.94 -32.08
CA LEU A 13 18.84 15.03 -31.48
C LEU A 13 19.05 15.26 -29.97
N LEU A 14 18.57 16.38 -29.41
CA LEU A 14 18.61 16.67 -27.97
C LEU A 14 17.41 16.12 -27.21
N SER A 15 16.47 15.45 -27.88
CA SER A 15 15.37 14.74 -27.22
C SER A 15 15.85 13.38 -26.68
N CYS A 16 16.85 13.40 -25.79
CA CYS A 16 17.02 12.33 -24.83
C CYS A 16 15.88 12.47 -23.84
N GLY A 17 14.78 11.77 -24.08
CA GLY A 17 13.76 11.58 -23.05
C GLY A 17 14.44 10.89 -21.87
N ASN A 18 14.40 11.51 -20.68
CA ASN A 18 14.76 10.79 -19.46
C ASN A 18 13.73 9.66 -19.30
N GLU A 19 14.06 8.47 -19.83
CA GLU A 19 13.27 7.27 -19.62
C GLU A 19 13.31 6.94 -18.12
N ARG A 20 12.18 7.18 -17.45
CA ARG A 20 12.01 6.85 -16.04
C ARG A 20 11.60 5.39 -15.95
N VAL A 21 12.43 4.57 -15.33
CA VAL A 21 12.13 3.16 -15.09
C VAL A 21 11.33 3.02 -13.79
N LEU A 22 10.20 2.31 -13.87
CA LEU A 22 9.38 1.97 -12.72
C LEU A 22 9.53 0.49 -12.38
N TYR A 23 9.94 0.18 -11.16
CA TYR A 23 9.97 -1.20 -10.67
C TYR A 23 8.73 -1.48 -9.83
N LEU A 24 7.77 -2.23 -10.36
CA LEU A 24 6.56 -2.58 -9.60
C LEU A 24 6.88 -3.57 -8.46
N PRO A 25 6.16 -3.51 -7.34
CA PRO A 25 6.25 -4.53 -6.30
C PRO A 25 5.81 -5.88 -6.85
N GLU A 26 6.46 -6.93 -6.38
CA GLU A 26 6.22 -8.30 -6.82
C GLU A 26 5.27 -9.02 -5.86
N ILE A 27 4.32 -9.77 -6.43
CA ILE A 27 3.44 -10.70 -5.72
C ILE A 27 3.42 -12.06 -6.46
N GLN A 28 2.75 -13.03 -5.85
CA GLN A 28 2.48 -14.32 -6.46
C GLN A 28 1.00 -14.61 -6.35
N ASN A 29 0.36 -15.00 -7.45
CA ASN A 29 -1.03 -15.48 -7.44
C ASN A 29 -2.05 -14.40 -7.04
N SER A 30 -2.04 -13.27 -7.72
CA SER A 30 -3.07 -12.25 -7.58
C SER A 30 -4.45 -12.82 -7.89
N GLN A 31 -5.43 -12.48 -7.06
CA GLN A 31 -6.84 -12.81 -7.29
C GLN A 31 -7.45 -11.94 -8.38
N ILE A 32 -6.88 -10.75 -8.62
CA ILE A 32 -7.39 -9.77 -9.59
C ILE A 32 -6.30 -9.56 -10.64
N THR A 33 -6.56 -10.01 -11.86
CA THR A 33 -5.60 -9.97 -12.98
C THR A 33 -6.02 -9.01 -14.09
N GLU A 34 -7.23 -8.46 -14.00
CA GLU A 34 -7.76 -7.48 -14.95
C GLU A 34 -8.63 -6.46 -14.21
N VAL A 35 -8.49 -5.19 -14.58
CA VAL A 35 -9.35 -4.08 -14.12
C VAL A 35 -9.66 -3.23 -15.34
N THR A 36 -10.95 -3.02 -15.59
CA THR A 36 -11.44 -2.21 -16.72
C THR A 36 -11.78 -0.80 -16.27
N ASP A 37 -11.94 0.13 -17.23
CA ASP A 37 -12.25 1.54 -16.97
C ASP A 37 -11.26 2.16 -15.97
N VAL A 38 -10.00 2.27 -16.40
CA VAL A 38 -8.87 2.62 -15.53
C VAL A 38 -8.23 3.95 -15.90
N SER A 39 -7.75 4.66 -14.89
CA SER A 39 -6.75 5.71 -15.04
C SER A 39 -5.54 5.42 -14.14
N HIS A 40 -4.37 5.87 -14.58
CA HIS A 40 -3.10 5.53 -13.93
C HIS A 40 -2.50 6.73 -13.20
N ALA A 41 -1.98 6.46 -12.02
CA ALA A 41 -0.97 7.30 -11.37
C ALA A 41 0.32 6.51 -11.20
N TYR A 42 1.44 7.23 -11.20
CA TYR A 42 2.77 6.66 -11.06
C TYR A 42 3.56 7.41 -9.99
N LEU A 43 4.17 6.67 -9.07
CA LEU A 43 5.11 7.18 -8.08
C LEU A 43 6.48 6.57 -8.42
N PHE A 44 7.36 7.36 -9.02
CA PHE A 44 8.71 6.94 -9.36
C PHE A 44 9.68 7.23 -8.22
N TYR A 45 10.62 6.32 -8.00
CA TYR A 45 11.81 6.62 -7.20
C TYR A 45 12.78 7.44 -8.06
N ASP A 46 13.11 8.65 -7.62
CA ASP A 46 13.94 9.62 -8.34
C ASP A 46 14.87 10.35 -7.38
N GLU A 47 16.11 9.87 -7.22
CA GLU A 47 17.14 10.46 -6.34
C GLU A 47 17.48 11.92 -6.68
N THR A 48 17.06 12.44 -7.84
CA THR A 48 17.26 13.85 -8.20
C THR A 48 16.26 14.79 -7.50
N LYS A 49 15.22 14.25 -6.87
CA LYS A 49 14.20 14.97 -6.09
C LYS A 49 14.58 15.02 -4.61
N GLU A 50 14.20 16.12 -3.94
CA GLU A 50 14.47 16.32 -2.51
C GLU A 50 13.87 15.21 -1.63
N ASP A 51 12.63 14.77 -1.93
CA ASP A 51 11.97 13.64 -1.25
C ASP A 51 12.23 12.28 -1.92
N SER A 52 13.06 12.26 -2.96
CA SER A 52 13.32 11.13 -3.86
C SER A 52 12.07 10.55 -4.56
N ILE A 53 11.01 11.36 -4.73
CA ILE A 53 9.73 10.90 -5.32
C ILE A 53 9.32 11.80 -6.48
N ASP A 54 8.90 11.19 -7.58
CA ASP A 54 8.18 11.87 -8.65
C ASP A 54 6.77 11.31 -8.83
N LEU A 55 5.76 12.12 -8.54
CA LEU A 55 4.35 11.78 -8.68
C LEU A 55 3.80 12.25 -10.03
N ASN A 56 3.50 11.32 -10.94
CA ASN A 56 2.75 11.59 -12.15
C ASN A 56 1.28 11.17 -11.99
N ARG A 57 0.38 12.15 -12.01
CA ARG A 57 -1.07 11.99 -11.85
C ARG A 57 -1.89 12.67 -12.95
N LYS A 58 -1.26 13.02 -14.08
CA LYS A 58 -1.86 13.91 -15.09
C LYS A 58 -3.10 13.31 -15.77
N ASN A 59 -3.20 11.99 -15.82
CA ASN A 59 -4.24 11.28 -16.55
C ASN A 59 -5.33 10.68 -15.64
N LEU A 60 -5.38 11.06 -14.36
CA LEU A 60 -6.40 10.55 -13.45
C LEU A 60 -7.79 11.11 -13.79
N ILE A 61 -8.76 10.19 -13.93
CA ILE A 61 -10.17 10.51 -14.18
C ILE A 61 -10.96 10.05 -12.95
N GLY A 62 -11.65 10.97 -12.29
CA GLY A 62 -12.30 10.72 -10.99
C GLY A 62 -13.32 9.59 -10.96
N THR A 63 -14.00 9.34 -12.08
CA THR A 63 -15.05 8.31 -12.22
C THR A 63 -14.54 6.90 -12.52
N THR A 64 -13.24 6.75 -12.81
CA THR A 64 -12.62 5.48 -13.23
C THR A 64 -11.96 4.76 -12.06
N ASN A 65 -11.69 3.47 -12.22
CA ASN A 65 -10.80 2.74 -11.32
C ASN A 65 -9.40 3.37 -11.38
N TRP A 66 -8.74 3.53 -10.24
CA TRP A 66 -7.39 4.08 -10.22
C TRP A 66 -6.36 2.98 -10.02
N LEU A 67 -5.45 2.85 -10.98
CA LEU A 67 -4.28 2.01 -10.88
C LEU A 67 -3.11 2.85 -10.38
N ILE A 68 -2.76 2.66 -9.11
CA ILE A 68 -1.63 3.34 -8.48
C ILE A 68 -0.40 2.46 -8.62
N ASN A 69 0.52 2.90 -9.46
CA ASN A 69 1.75 2.20 -9.79
C ASN A 69 2.88 2.83 -8.96
N VAL A 70 3.38 2.08 -7.97
CA VAL A 70 4.36 2.59 -7.01
C VAL A 70 5.68 1.87 -7.23
N ASP A 71 6.78 2.62 -7.28
CA ASP A 71 8.10 2.01 -7.34
C ASP A 71 8.40 1.27 -6.02
N LYS A 72 8.76 -0.01 -6.13
CA LYS A 72 8.98 -0.90 -4.99
C LYS A 72 10.10 -0.45 -4.06
N ARG A 73 11.00 0.41 -4.55
CA ARG A 73 12.14 0.97 -3.79
C ARG A 73 11.74 2.07 -2.81
N LEU A 74 10.57 2.68 -3.00
CA LEU A 74 10.07 3.72 -2.10
C LEU A 74 9.79 3.16 -0.70
N THR A 75 10.02 3.95 0.34
CA THR A 75 9.56 3.64 1.69
C THR A 75 8.09 4.06 1.89
N LEU A 76 7.46 3.62 2.99
CA LEU A 76 6.09 4.04 3.32
C LEU A 76 6.00 5.53 3.64
N GLU A 77 6.97 6.10 4.37
CA GLU A 77 7.05 7.54 4.61
C GLU A 77 7.11 8.36 3.30
N GLN A 78 7.67 7.78 2.24
CA GLN A 78 7.71 8.40 0.92
C GLN A 78 6.38 8.21 0.17
N ALA A 79 5.93 6.97 0.00
CA ALA A 79 4.82 6.65 -0.88
C ALA A 79 3.46 7.05 -0.29
N ILE A 80 3.24 6.78 0.99
CA ILE A 80 1.90 6.86 1.60
C ILE A 80 1.35 8.29 1.64
N PRO A 81 2.11 9.34 1.98
CA PRO A 81 1.59 10.71 1.92
C PRO A 81 1.06 11.09 0.53
N LYS A 82 1.73 10.65 -0.54
CA LYS A 82 1.28 10.90 -1.91
C LYS A 82 0.03 10.07 -2.25
N ILE A 83 -0.06 8.83 -1.77
CA ILE A 83 -1.22 7.95 -1.97
C ILE A 83 -2.45 8.50 -1.23
N THR A 84 -2.30 8.89 0.04
CA THR A 84 -3.36 9.52 0.85
C THR A 84 -3.86 10.78 0.16
N PHE A 85 -2.96 11.65 -0.32
CA PHE A 85 -3.33 12.83 -1.11
C PHE A 85 -4.21 12.49 -2.32
N LEU A 86 -3.90 11.41 -3.05
CA LEU A 86 -4.72 10.96 -4.17
C LEU A 86 -6.09 10.45 -3.69
N GLN A 87 -6.12 9.57 -2.67
CA GLN A 87 -7.37 9.02 -2.13
C GLN A 87 -8.30 10.14 -1.65
N ASP A 88 -7.79 11.12 -0.91
CA ASP A 88 -8.57 12.25 -0.39
C ASP A 88 -9.13 13.11 -1.51
N LYS A 89 -8.33 13.34 -2.57
CA LYS A 89 -8.81 14.04 -3.76
C LYS A 89 -9.96 13.29 -4.45
N LYS A 90 -9.91 11.95 -4.50
CA LYS A 90 -11.01 11.13 -5.04
C LYS A 90 -12.24 11.20 -4.15
N ARG A 91 -12.06 10.97 -2.84
CA ARG A 91 -13.13 10.88 -1.84
C ARG A 91 -13.88 12.21 -1.67
N SER A 92 -13.16 13.33 -1.75
CA SER A 92 -13.72 14.69 -1.60
C SER A 92 -14.43 15.24 -2.85
N ALA A 93 -14.44 14.51 -3.96
CA ALA A 93 -15.10 14.94 -5.19
C ALA A 93 -16.64 15.02 -5.00
N LYS A 94 -17.21 16.22 -5.17
CA LYS A 94 -18.65 16.49 -5.01
C LYS A 94 -19.48 16.24 -6.27
N MET A 95 -18.88 16.33 -7.45
CA MET A 95 -19.54 16.18 -8.75
C MET A 95 -18.90 15.03 -9.53
N HIS A 96 -19.70 14.29 -10.30
CA HIS A 96 -19.26 13.13 -11.08
C HIS A 96 -18.50 12.11 -10.22
N LYS A 97 -19.03 11.80 -9.04
CA LYS A 97 -18.50 10.74 -8.19
C LYS A 97 -19.03 9.39 -8.67
N ASN A 98 -18.13 8.43 -8.82
CA ASN A 98 -18.50 7.04 -9.04
C ASN A 98 -18.16 6.24 -7.77
N GLU A 99 -19.18 5.89 -6.99
CA GLU A 99 -18.99 5.14 -5.74
C GLU A 99 -18.53 3.69 -5.99
N THR A 100 -18.70 3.16 -7.21
CA THR A 100 -18.23 1.82 -7.56
C THR A 100 -16.79 1.81 -8.03
N ALA A 101 -16.18 2.97 -8.28
CA ALA A 101 -14.82 3.07 -8.76
C ALA A 101 -13.83 2.83 -7.61
N LYS A 102 -12.98 1.82 -7.80
CA LYS A 102 -12.02 1.36 -6.79
C LYS A 102 -10.61 1.87 -7.04
N ASN A 103 -9.74 1.68 -6.06
CA ASN A 103 -8.31 1.96 -6.15
C ASN A 103 -7.52 0.66 -5.97
N TYR A 104 -6.53 0.44 -6.83
CA TYR A 104 -5.71 -0.75 -6.84
C TYR A 104 -4.22 -0.39 -6.88
N TYR A 105 -3.41 -1.09 -6.09
CA TYR A 105 -1.98 -1.16 -6.33
C TYR A 105 -1.72 -2.09 -7.49
N THR A 106 -0.88 -1.64 -8.42
CA THR A 106 -0.41 -2.47 -9.52
C THR A 106 0.87 -3.19 -9.10
N CYS A 107 0.87 -4.51 -9.26
CA CYS A 107 1.98 -5.38 -8.89
C CYS A 107 2.40 -6.24 -10.09
N SER A 108 3.65 -6.70 -10.09
CA SER A 108 4.12 -7.74 -11.00
C SER A 108 3.78 -9.11 -10.39
N ASP A 109 2.84 -9.85 -10.97
CA ASP A 109 2.57 -11.23 -10.58
C ASP A 109 3.58 -12.17 -11.26
N THR A 110 4.55 -12.58 -10.47
CA THR A 110 5.69 -13.40 -10.92
C THR A 110 5.27 -14.82 -11.33
N ARG A 111 4.11 -15.31 -10.87
CA ARG A 111 3.62 -16.67 -11.20
C ARG A 111 3.04 -16.72 -12.60
N ILE A 112 2.20 -15.74 -12.96
CA ILE A 112 1.57 -15.67 -14.28
C ILE A 112 2.35 -14.81 -15.27
N LYS A 113 3.44 -14.15 -14.83
CA LYS A 113 4.28 -13.23 -15.62
C LYS A 113 3.46 -12.10 -16.23
N ASN A 114 2.51 -11.56 -15.48
CA ASN A 114 1.62 -10.48 -15.88
C ASN A 114 1.33 -9.57 -14.68
N LEU A 115 0.53 -8.53 -14.88
CA LEU A 115 0.09 -7.67 -13.80
C LEU A 115 -0.89 -8.39 -12.87
N GLY A 116 -0.78 -8.07 -11.59
CA GLY A 116 -1.75 -8.39 -10.56
C GLY A 116 -2.15 -7.13 -9.82
N PHE A 117 -3.37 -7.12 -9.27
CA PHE A 117 -3.94 -5.93 -8.64
C PHE A 117 -4.32 -6.22 -7.19
N LEU A 118 -3.95 -5.31 -6.29
CA LEU A 118 -4.33 -5.37 -4.88
C LEU A 118 -5.21 -4.17 -4.56
N GLU A 119 -6.47 -4.45 -4.24
CA GLU A 119 -7.49 -3.44 -3.94
C GLU A 119 -7.22 -2.77 -2.57
N PHE A 120 -7.42 -1.45 -2.48
CA PHE A 120 -7.15 -0.67 -1.25
C PHE A 120 -8.07 0.56 -1.07
N THR A 121 -9.24 0.58 -1.71
CA THR A 121 -10.20 1.71 -1.71
C THR A 121 -10.58 2.13 -0.30
N ASP A 122 -10.82 1.16 0.56
CA ASP A 122 -11.28 1.38 1.93
C ASP A 122 -10.15 1.37 2.96
N VAL A 123 -8.89 1.41 2.51
CA VAL A 123 -7.76 1.59 3.42
C VAL A 123 -7.60 3.07 3.77
N PHE A 124 -7.45 3.34 5.07
CA PHE A 124 -7.21 4.66 5.64
C PHE A 124 -5.85 4.68 6.32
N TYR A 125 -4.91 5.45 5.79
CA TYR A 125 -3.57 5.55 6.35
C TYR A 125 -3.53 6.53 7.52
N GLN A 126 -3.04 6.07 8.67
CA GLN A 126 -2.87 6.86 9.88
C GLN A 126 -1.38 7.03 10.16
N ILE A 127 -0.83 8.22 9.89
CA ILE A 127 0.58 8.53 10.14
C ILE A 127 0.66 9.15 11.54
N ILE A 128 0.96 8.33 12.55
CA ILE A 128 0.97 8.73 13.96
C ILE A 128 2.15 8.08 14.69
N PRO A 129 2.72 8.74 15.72
CA PRO A 129 3.69 8.11 16.60
C PRO A 129 3.14 6.81 17.21
N ILE A 130 4.01 5.81 17.36
CA ILE A 130 3.62 4.54 17.95
C ILE A 130 3.06 4.71 19.37
N SER A 131 3.59 5.65 20.16
CA SER A 131 3.08 5.95 21.50
C SER A 131 1.64 6.44 21.49
N GLU A 132 1.29 7.34 20.56
CA GLU A 132 -0.07 7.88 20.41
C GLU A 132 -1.08 6.78 20.07
N TYR A 133 -0.68 5.81 19.24
CA TYR A 133 -1.50 4.64 18.96
C TYR A 133 -1.79 3.79 20.20
N TYR A 134 -0.84 3.67 21.13
CA TYR A 134 -1.03 2.92 22.37
C TYR A 134 -1.80 3.70 23.45
N GLU A 135 -1.65 5.02 23.51
CA GLU A 135 -2.30 5.90 24.48
C GLU A 135 -3.79 6.15 24.17
N SER A 136 -4.19 6.15 22.90
CA SER A 136 -5.55 6.48 22.44
C SER A 136 -6.56 5.33 22.47
N ARG A 137 -6.21 4.17 23.06
CA ARG A 137 -7.02 2.94 22.94
C ARG A 137 -8.16 2.87 23.95
N GLU A 138 -9.35 3.34 23.58
CA GLU A 138 -10.57 2.62 23.96
C GLU A 138 -10.90 1.62 22.86
N ARG A 139 -10.72 0.32 23.14
CA ARG A 139 -11.16 -0.74 22.25
C ARG A 139 -12.49 -1.26 22.74
N SER A 140 -13.49 -1.22 21.87
CA SER A 140 -14.81 -1.77 22.18
C SER A 140 -14.85 -3.28 22.00
N GLU A 141 -13.86 -3.87 21.32
CA GLU A 141 -13.80 -5.31 21.06
C GLU A 141 -13.32 -6.08 22.30
N LYS A 142 -14.05 -7.16 22.63
CA LYS A 142 -13.68 -8.08 23.71
C LYS A 142 -12.32 -8.75 23.50
N MET A 143 -11.95 -8.99 22.24
CA MET A 143 -10.63 -9.46 21.84
C MET A 143 -10.12 -8.72 20.60
N SER A 144 -8.85 -8.33 20.62
CA SER A 144 -8.19 -7.72 19.46
C SER A 144 -6.73 -8.14 19.39
N ALA A 145 -6.16 -8.08 18.19
CA ALA A 145 -4.72 -8.23 18.00
C ALA A 145 -4.11 -7.07 17.24
N VAL A 146 -2.82 -6.86 17.49
CA VAL A 146 -2.03 -5.78 16.92
C VAL A 146 -0.78 -6.38 16.35
N LEU A 147 -0.73 -6.46 15.03
CA LEU A 147 0.46 -6.86 14.30
C LEU A 147 1.32 -5.63 14.04
N ASN A 148 2.47 -5.57 14.68
CA ASN A 148 3.50 -4.60 14.36
C ASN A 148 4.53 -5.19 13.39
N VAL A 149 4.61 -4.62 12.19
CA VAL A 149 5.53 -5.01 11.12
C VAL A 149 6.75 -4.09 11.17
N ILE A 150 7.83 -4.58 11.80
CA ILE A 150 9.08 -3.84 11.92
C ILE A 150 9.96 -4.09 10.68
N SER A 151 10.06 -5.35 10.25
CA SER A 151 10.68 -5.76 8.99
C SER A 151 10.17 -7.15 8.57
N LEU A 152 10.58 -7.65 7.39
CA LEU A 152 10.18 -8.99 6.92
C LEU A 152 10.61 -10.14 7.84
N ASN A 153 11.55 -9.91 8.76
CA ASN A 153 12.06 -10.91 9.69
C ASN A 153 11.90 -10.47 11.15
N ASN A 154 11.08 -9.45 11.42
CA ASN A 154 10.84 -8.94 12.75
C ASN A 154 9.42 -8.39 12.87
N TYR A 155 8.59 -9.14 13.58
CA TYR A 155 7.21 -8.81 13.84
C TYR A 155 6.95 -8.89 15.34
N SER A 156 6.05 -8.07 15.86
CA SER A 156 5.43 -8.35 17.15
C SER A 156 3.91 -8.47 17.02
N LEU A 157 3.33 -9.37 17.80
CA LEU A 157 1.89 -9.54 17.92
C LEU A 157 1.51 -9.31 19.37
N GLU A 158 0.74 -8.28 19.62
CA GLU A 158 0.08 -8.05 20.90
C GLU A 158 -1.38 -8.50 20.78
N VAL A 159 -1.79 -9.45 21.61
CA VAL A 159 -3.18 -9.92 21.72
C VAL A 159 -3.76 -9.39 23.02
N LEU A 160 -4.91 -8.71 22.93
CA LEU A 160 -5.65 -8.17 24.06
C LEU A 160 -6.94 -8.96 24.23
N TYR A 161 -7.20 -9.44 25.44
CA TYR A 161 -8.42 -10.12 25.83
C TYR A 161 -8.78 -9.75 27.27
N ASP A 162 -9.96 -9.15 27.47
CA ASP A 162 -10.51 -8.85 28.81
C ASP A 162 -9.47 -8.13 29.69
N ASP A 163 -8.99 -6.98 29.21
CA ASP A 163 -7.98 -6.08 29.80
C ASP A 163 -6.57 -6.65 30.02
N ARG A 164 -6.32 -7.89 29.60
CA ARG A 164 -4.99 -8.51 29.62
C ARG A 164 -4.39 -8.47 28.24
N SER A 165 -3.13 -8.03 28.15
CA SER A 165 -2.35 -8.09 26.92
C SER A 165 -1.21 -9.09 27.05
N THR A 166 -0.94 -9.79 25.95
CA THR A 166 0.26 -10.62 25.79
C THR A 166 0.95 -10.25 24.50
N THR A 167 2.26 -10.05 24.55
CA THR A 167 3.07 -9.69 23.38
C THR A 167 4.06 -10.81 23.07
N LYS A 168 4.13 -11.21 21.80
CA LYS A 168 5.11 -12.16 21.28
C LYS A 168 5.86 -11.55 20.11
N VAL A 169 7.09 -12.00 19.89
CA VAL A 169 7.95 -11.57 18.78
C VAL A 169 8.17 -12.75 17.84
N TYR A 170 8.14 -12.47 16.54
CA TYR A 170 8.27 -13.46 15.48
C TYR A 170 9.31 -13.02 14.46
N ASN A 171 9.98 -14.00 13.86
CA ASN A 171 10.92 -13.78 12.76
C ASN A 171 10.34 -14.20 11.39
N LYS A 172 9.11 -14.72 11.36
CA LYS A 172 8.42 -15.17 10.15
C LYS A 172 6.95 -14.76 10.22
N LEU A 173 6.43 -14.23 9.12
CA LEU A 173 5.03 -13.82 9.03
C LEU A 173 4.06 -15.01 9.17
N ASP A 174 4.41 -16.18 8.63
CA ASP A 174 3.54 -17.35 8.64
C ASP A 174 3.26 -17.82 10.09
N ASP A 175 4.25 -17.68 10.99
CA ASP A 175 4.08 -18.00 12.41
C ASP A 175 3.13 -17.01 13.10
N VAL A 176 3.19 -15.72 12.74
CA VAL A 176 2.25 -14.70 13.20
C VAL A 176 0.83 -15.03 12.74
N ILE A 177 0.65 -15.35 11.46
CA ILE A 177 -0.64 -15.69 10.86
C ILE A 177 -1.28 -16.87 11.61
N ASN A 178 -0.50 -17.90 11.92
CA ASN A 178 -0.98 -19.06 12.67
C ASN A 178 -1.43 -18.69 14.10
N ASP A 179 -0.71 -17.81 14.80
CA ASP A 179 -1.11 -17.36 16.15
C ASP A 179 -2.36 -16.46 16.11
N ILE A 180 -2.53 -15.67 15.04
CA ILE A 180 -3.76 -14.90 14.81
C ILE A 180 -4.95 -15.82 14.60
N LEU A 181 -4.83 -16.83 13.73
CA LEU A 181 -5.89 -17.81 13.48
C LEU A 181 -6.28 -18.56 14.76
N SER A 182 -5.28 -19.05 15.50
CA SER A 182 -5.48 -19.74 16.79
C SER A 182 -6.14 -18.85 17.85
N SER A 183 -5.92 -17.53 17.77
CA SER A 183 -6.58 -16.57 18.65
C SER A 183 -8.03 -16.37 18.22
N LYS A 184 -8.29 -16.14 16.92
CA LYS A 184 -9.64 -15.95 16.37
C LYS A 184 -10.60 -17.11 16.69
N GLU A 185 -10.13 -18.35 16.74
CA GLU A 185 -10.95 -19.52 17.14
C GLU A 185 -11.56 -19.40 18.54
N LYS A 186 -11.01 -18.54 19.41
CA LYS A 186 -11.44 -18.37 20.80
C LYS A 186 -12.52 -17.30 20.98
N GLU A 187 -12.67 -16.38 20.02
CA GLU A 187 -13.62 -15.26 20.12
C GLU A 187 -14.06 -14.79 18.72
N ASP A 188 -15.37 -14.68 18.51
CA ASP A 188 -15.92 -14.33 17.20
C ASP A 188 -15.81 -12.85 16.88
N SER A 189 -15.83 -11.98 17.90
CA SER A 189 -15.66 -10.53 17.72
C SER A 189 -14.20 -10.09 17.57
N PHE A 190 -13.29 -10.97 17.13
CA PHE A 190 -11.87 -10.67 17.02
C PHE A 190 -11.56 -9.72 15.87
N LYS A 191 -10.75 -8.70 16.16
CA LYS A 191 -10.32 -7.71 15.18
C LYS A 191 -8.81 -7.54 15.14
N LEU A 192 -8.26 -7.47 13.93
CA LEU A 192 -6.83 -7.29 13.68
C LEU A 192 -6.52 -5.84 13.30
N TYR A 193 -5.55 -5.24 13.99
CA TYR A 193 -4.95 -3.95 13.66
C TYR A 193 -3.53 -4.17 13.16
N ILE A 194 -3.09 -3.39 12.17
CA ILE A 194 -1.77 -3.53 11.57
C ILE A 194 -1.02 -2.21 11.62
N LEU A 195 0.21 -2.26 12.14
CA LEU A 195 1.15 -1.16 12.19
C LEU A 195 2.34 -1.50 11.30
N TYR A 196 2.84 -0.51 10.58
CA TYR A 196 4.05 -0.59 9.80
C TYR A 196 5.05 0.46 10.25
N HIS A 197 6.32 0.08 10.30
CA HIS A 197 7.38 1.06 10.43
C HIS A 197 7.46 1.92 9.16
N SER A 198 7.57 3.24 9.30
CA SER A 198 7.66 4.24 8.21
C SER A 198 8.71 3.91 7.15
N LYS A 199 9.86 3.39 7.58
CA LYS A 199 10.97 2.97 6.70
C LYS A 199 10.77 1.63 5.97
N THR A 200 9.67 0.92 6.20
CA THR A 200 9.36 -0.30 5.45
C THR A 200 9.30 0.03 3.95
N SER A 201 9.95 -0.79 3.12
CA SER A 201 9.89 -0.61 1.67
C SER A 201 8.49 -0.92 1.14
N PHE A 202 8.12 -0.35 0.00
CA PHE A 202 6.83 -0.60 -0.60
C PHE A 202 6.70 -2.06 -1.06
N GLN A 203 7.81 -2.70 -1.46
CA GLN A 203 7.85 -4.15 -1.68
C GLN A 203 7.44 -4.93 -0.43
N ASP A 204 8.05 -4.63 0.72
CA ASP A 204 7.81 -5.37 1.96
C ASP A 204 6.37 -5.17 2.45
N TYR A 205 5.88 -3.94 2.35
CA TYR A 205 4.48 -3.61 2.63
C TYR A 205 3.51 -4.44 1.78
N ILE A 206 3.70 -4.47 0.46
CA ILE A 206 2.86 -5.27 -0.45
C ILE A 206 2.98 -6.77 -0.14
N THR A 207 4.17 -7.25 0.19
CA THR A 207 4.41 -8.65 0.56
C THR A 207 3.60 -9.05 1.78
N VAL A 208 3.64 -8.24 2.85
CA VAL A 208 2.90 -8.49 4.08
C VAL A 208 1.41 -8.34 3.86
N LYS A 209 0.97 -7.23 3.24
CA LYS A 209 -0.45 -6.97 2.97
C LYS A 209 -1.08 -8.10 2.15
N PHE A 210 -0.41 -8.52 1.08
CA PHE A 210 -0.87 -9.59 0.21
C PHE A 210 -1.04 -10.92 0.97
N LYS A 211 -0.02 -11.32 1.76
CA LYS A 211 -0.08 -12.56 2.55
C LYS A 211 -1.15 -12.52 3.63
N ILE A 212 -1.25 -11.40 4.35
CA ILE A 212 -2.26 -11.20 5.40
C ILE A 212 -3.67 -11.25 4.80
N HIS A 213 -3.94 -10.52 3.72
CA HIS A 213 -5.27 -10.54 3.10
C HIS A 213 -5.59 -11.93 2.57
N SER A 214 -4.67 -12.58 1.87
CA SER A 214 -4.88 -13.92 1.31
C SER A 214 -5.16 -14.99 2.37
N ALA A 215 -4.56 -14.87 3.56
CA ALA A 215 -4.71 -15.86 4.62
C ALA A 215 -5.87 -15.55 5.57
N LEU A 216 -6.21 -14.27 5.77
CA LEU A 216 -7.04 -13.84 6.90
C LEU A 216 -8.34 -13.11 6.52
N SER A 217 -8.49 -12.58 5.30
CA SER A 217 -9.63 -11.68 4.97
C SER A 217 -11.00 -12.33 5.15
N ASP A 218 -11.09 -13.64 4.95
CA ASP A 218 -12.36 -14.38 4.97
C ASP A 218 -12.71 -14.90 6.38
N VAL A 219 -11.77 -14.79 7.33
CA VAL A 219 -11.88 -15.41 8.67
C VAL A 219 -11.68 -14.43 9.82
N VAL A 220 -11.00 -13.30 9.57
CA VAL A 220 -10.66 -12.29 10.57
C VAL A 220 -11.06 -10.91 10.06
N ALA A 221 -11.77 -10.15 10.90
CA ALA A 221 -12.04 -8.75 10.61
C ALA A 221 -10.75 -7.92 10.73
N ILE A 222 -10.22 -7.47 9.59
CA ILE A 222 -9.04 -6.60 9.54
C ILE A 222 -9.51 -5.14 9.60
N ASN A 223 -8.89 -4.33 10.45
CA ASN A 223 -9.20 -2.91 10.53
C ASN A 223 -8.76 -2.22 9.23
N ASN A 224 -9.65 -1.39 8.70
CA ASN A 224 -9.39 -0.59 7.51
C ASN A 224 -8.35 0.52 7.72
N ASN A 225 -8.07 0.88 8.97
CA ASN A 225 -6.97 1.79 9.31
C ASN A 225 -5.64 1.03 9.34
N GLU A 226 -4.71 1.47 8.51
CA GLU A 226 -3.32 1.01 8.53
C GLU A 226 -2.45 2.11 9.13
N PHE A 227 -1.74 1.78 10.21
CA PHE A 227 -0.97 2.74 11.00
C PHE A 227 0.49 2.74 10.56
N ILE A 228 1.09 3.91 10.42
CA ILE A 228 2.48 4.09 9.99
C ILE A 228 3.17 5.00 11.00
N TYR A 229 4.29 4.53 11.57
CA TYR A 229 4.99 5.21 12.65
C TYR A 229 6.50 5.42 12.41
#